data_AF-A0A438C9J3-F1
#
_entry.id   AF-A0A438C9J3-F1
#
_cell.length_a   1.000
_cell.length_b   1.000
_cell.length_c   1.000
_cell.angle_alpha   90.00
_cell.angle_beta   90.00
_cell.angle_gamma   90.00
#
_symmetry.space_group_name_H-M   'P 1'
#
loop_
_entity.id
_entity.type
_entity.pdbx_description
1 polymer ?
#
loop_
_entity_poly.entity_id
_entity_poly.type
_entity_poly.pdbx_seq_one_letter_code
_entity_poly.pdbx_strand_id
1 'polypeptide(L)'
;MKLSSHPGEVAFPGGKMEEGDADDTATALREAMEEIGLDPNLVQVVANLEPFISQHQLRVVPVVGLLSRIEDFKPVPNTDEVDAVFDVPLEMFLKEENHRCEEREWMGWKYALHLFDFESEQGIFLIWGFTANILIRTASIVYQRIPSFSEHLPNFQQLQRALNNVP
;
A
#
# COMPACT_ATOMS: atom_id res chain seq x y z
N MET A 1 0.95 15.36 -18.59
CA MET A 1 0.72 14.44 -17.44
C MET A 1 -0.60 13.75 -17.63
N LYS A 2 -0.59 12.42 -17.73
CA LYS A 2 -1.80 11.61 -17.89
C LYS A 2 -1.82 10.50 -16.82
N LEU A 3 -1.76 10.88 -15.56
CA LEU A 3 -2.15 9.97 -14.47
C LEU A 3 -3.68 9.87 -14.49
N SER A 4 -4.18 8.67 -14.76
CA SER A 4 -5.63 8.37 -14.76
C SER A 4 -6.18 8.05 -13.36
N SER A 5 -5.35 8.17 -12.32
CA SER A 5 -5.75 8.00 -10.92
C SER A 5 -4.79 8.80 -10.03
N HIS A 6 -5.32 9.72 -9.21
CA HIS A 6 -4.68 10.28 -8.02
C HIS A 6 -3.29 10.95 -8.15
N PRO A 7 -3.14 12.08 -8.88
CA PRO A 7 -1.90 12.86 -8.85
C PRO A 7 -1.59 13.37 -7.42
N GLY A 8 -0.40 13.05 -6.92
CA GLY A 8 0.11 13.49 -5.61
C GLY A 8 -0.15 12.56 -4.42
N GLU A 9 -0.72 11.37 -4.63
CA GLU A 9 -0.89 10.38 -3.57
C GLU A 9 0.31 9.44 -3.45
N VAL A 10 0.71 9.13 -2.21
CA VAL A 10 1.73 8.09 -1.95
C VAL A 10 1.10 6.72 -2.12
N ALA A 11 1.66 5.90 -3.01
CA ALA A 11 1.25 4.53 -3.26
C ALA A 11 2.48 3.60 -3.34
N PHE A 12 2.22 2.30 -3.21
CA PHE A 12 3.17 1.28 -3.61
C PHE A 12 3.21 1.16 -5.14
N PRO A 13 4.32 0.67 -5.72
CA PRO A 13 4.29 0.26 -7.12
C PRO A 13 3.25 -0.83 -7.34
N GLY A 14 2.49 -0.75 -8.42
CA GLY A 14 1.46 -1.73 -8.71
C GLY A 14 0.36 -1.22 -9.62
N GLY A 15 -0.25 -2.15 -10.33
CA GLY A 15 -1.29 -1.84 -11.30
C GLY A 15 -2.25 -3.01 -11.51
N LYS A 16 -2.82 -3.07 -12.70
CA LYS A 16 -3.83 -4.09 -13.05
C LYS A 16 -3.13 -5.32 -13.60
N MET A 17 -3.66 -6.48 -13.28
CA MET A 17 -3.24 -7.73 -13.91
C MET A 17 -3.49 -7.66 -15.42
N GLU A 18 -2.46 -8.00 -16.20
CA GLU A 18 -2.52 -8.09 -17.65
C GLU A 18 -2.61 -9.55 -18.14
N GLU A 19 -2.94 -9.75 -19.41
CA GLU A 19 -3.12 -11.10 -19.99
C GLU A 19 -1.84 -11.97 -19.91
N GLY A 20 -0.67 -11.34 -19.79
CA GLY A 20 0.62 -12.03 -19.63
C GLY A 20 1.00 -12.37 -18.18
N ASP A 21 0.30 -11.82 -17.19
CA ASP A 21 0.63 -12.04 -15.78
C ASP A 21 0.13 -13.41 -15.32
N ALA A 22 1.04 -14.25 -14.82
CA ALA A 22 0.69 -15.59 -14.36
C ALA A 22 -0.12 -15.59 -13.06
N ASP A 23 0.11 -14.60 -12.19
CA ASP A 23 -0.54 -14.42 -10.89
C ASP A 23 -0.38 -12.99 -10.35
N ASP A 24 -0.93 -12.74 -9.15
CA ASP A 24 -0.85 -11.45 -8.44
C ASP A 24 0.63 -11.04 -8.20
N THR A 25 1.54 -12.00 -8.04
CA THR A 25 2.99 -11.74 -7.82
C THR A 25 3.69 -11.30 -9.10
N ALA A 26 3.41 -11.96 -10.22
CA ALA A 26 3.91 -11.57 -11.54
C ALA A 26 3.49 -10.14 -11.89
N THR A 27 2.22 -9.80 -11.62
CA THR A 27 1.69 -8.45 -11.79
C THR A 27 2.49 -7.43 -10.98
N ALA A 28 2.66 -7.65 -9.67
CA ALA A 28 3.37 -6.71 -8.80
C ALA A 28 4.84 -6.51 -9.20
N LEU A 29 5.54 -7.58 -9.62
CA LEU A 29 6.93 -7.49 -10.06
C LEU A 29 7.08 -6.77 -11.40
N ARG A 30 6.16 -6.98 -12.34
CA ARG A 30 6.13 -6.26 -13.62
C ARG A 30 5.94 -4.76 -13.39
N GLU A 31 4.91 -4.39 -12.65
CA GLU A 31 4.57 -2.98 -12.37
C GLU A 31 5.71 -2.30 -11.59
N ALA A 32 6.33 -2.97 -10.60
CA ALA A 32 7.48 -2.40 -9.91
C ALA A 32 8.71 -2.22 -10.83
N MET A 33 8.90 -3.10 -11.82
CA MET A 33 9.93 -2.90 -12.83
C MET A 33 9.61 -1.73 -13.76
N GLU A 34 8.36 -1.58 -14.18
CA GLU A 34 7.89 -0.52 -15.08
C GLU A 34 7.92 0.87 -14.41
N GLU A 35 7.44 0.96 -13.17
CA GLU A 35 7.28 2.23 -12.46
C GLU A 35 8.58 2.74 -11.82
N ILE A 36 9.35 1.85 -11.19
CA ILE A 36 10.53 2.24 -10.37
C ILE A 36 11.82 1.51 -10.76
N GLY A 37 11.82 0.70 -11.82
CA GLY A 37 13.01 0.01 -12.32
C GLY A 37 13.50 -1.12 -11.40
N LEU A 38 12.62 -1.71 -10.59
CA LEU A 38 12.99 -2.78 -9.67
C LEU A 38 13.20 -4.12 -10.40
N ASP A 39 14.46 -4.52 -10.60
CA ASP A 39 14.80 -5.83 -11.16
C ASP A 39 14.22 -6.96 -10.27
N PRO A 40 13.33 -7.82 -10.80
CA PRO A 40 12.73 -8.92 -10.05
C PRO A 40 13.75 -9.86 -9.41
N ASN A 41 14.97 -9.97 -9.94
CA ASN A 41 16.03 -10.81 -9.36
C ASN A 41 16.60 -10.26 -8.04
N LEU A 42 16.37 -8.98 -7.73
CA LEU A 42 16.77 -8.38 -6.45
C LEU A 42 15.78 -8.67 -5.33
N VAL A 43 14.58 -9.14 -5.68
CA VAL A 43 13.45 -9.31 -4.77
C VAL A 43 13.18 -10.78 -4.49
N GLN A 44 13.22 -11.15 -3.22
CA GLN A 44 12.64 -12.41 -2.75
C GLN A 44 11.21 -12.15 -2.29
N VAL A 45 10.22 -12.63 -3.04
CA VAL A 45 8.82 -12.58 -2.60
C VAL A 45 8.62 -13.57 -1.44
N VAL A 46 8.09 -13.06 -0.32
CA VAL A 46 7.92 -13.84 0.91
C VAL A 46 6.47 -14.10 1.28
N ALA A 47 5.55 -13.26 0.82
CA ALA A 47 4.12 -13.43 1.08
C ALA A 47 3.25 -12.64 0.10
N ASN A 48 2.05 -13.15 -0.14
CA ASN A 48 0.91 -12.36 -0.59
C ASN A 48 0.00 -12.17 0.62
N LEU A 49 -0.32 -10.93 0.98
CA LEU A 49 -1.25 -10.64 2.06
C LEU A 49 -2.69 -10.91 1.63
N GLU A 50 -3.61 -10.97 2.60
CA GLU A 50 -5.03 -11.03 2.27
C GLU A 50 -5.45 -9.84 1.40
N PRO A 51 -6.42 -10.02 0.48
CA PRO A 51 -6.84 -8.94 -0.38
C PRO A 51 -7.51 -7.80 0.39
N PHE A 52 -7.18 -6.57 0.00
CA PHE A 52 -7.84 -5.35 0.45
C PHE A 52 -8.85 -4.92 -0.62
N ILE A 53 -9.94 -4.29 -0.19
CA ILE A 53 -10.94 -3.70 -1.08
C ILE A 53 -10.78 -2.17 -1.06
N SER A 54 -10.50 -1.58 -2.22
CA SER A 54 -10.40 -0.13 -2.35
C SER A 54 -11.77 0.55 -2.26
N GLN A 55 -11.79 1.88 -2.10
CA GLN A 55 -13.03 2.66 -2.11
C GLN A 55 -13.81 2.55 -3.44
N HIS A 56 -13.13 2.15 -4.52
CA HIS A 56 -13.70 1.87 -5.83
C HIS A 56 -14.07 0.38 -6.03
N GLN A 57 -14.12 -0.40 -4.95
CA GLN A 57 -14.45 -1.83 -4.96
C GLN A 57 -13.47 -2.71 -5.75
N LEU A 58 -12.24 -2.23 -5.96
CA LEU A 58 -11.19 -3.01 -6.58
C LEU A 58 -10.53 -3.92 -5.53
N ARG A 59 -10.39 -5.20 -5.87
CA ARG A 59 -9.59 -6.16 -5.10
C ARG A 59 -8.11 -5.88 -5.38
N VAL A 60 -7.35 -5.57 -4.34
CA VAL A 60 -5.90 -5.37 -4.41
C VAL A 60 -5.23 -6.38 -3.51
N VAL A 61 -4.18 -7.05 -4.01
CA VAL A 61 -3.40 -8.03 -3.25
C VAL A 61 -2.01 -7.45 -3.00
N PRO A 62 -1.67 -7.10 -1.75
CA PRO A 62 -0.33 -6.66 -1.43
C PRO A 62 0.65 -7.84 -1.52
N VAL A 63 1.70 -7.68 -2.31
CA VAL A 63 2.80 -8.64 -2.44
C VAL A 63 3.99 -8.11 -1.64
N VAL A 64 4.46 -8.88 -0.68
CA VAL A 64 5.58 -8.51 0.19
C VAL A 64 6.86 -9.14 -0.36
N GLY A 65 7.77 -8.27 -0.80
CA GLY A 65 9.11 -8.63 -1.26
C GLY A 65 10.18 -8.16 -0.28
N LEU A 66 11.21 -8.98 -0.10
CA LEU A 66 12.44 -8.60 0.57
C LEU A 66 13.52 -8.33 -0.46
N LEU A 67 14.15 -7.16 -0.38
CA LEU A 67 15.37 -6.91 -1.13
C LEU A 67 16.50 -7.69 -0.48
N SER A 68 17.18 -8.52 -1.27
CA SER A 68 18.30 -9.32 -0.77
C SER A 68 19.43 -8.43 -0.24
N ARG A 69 19.64 -7.29 -0.90
CA ARG A 69 20.62 -6.25 -0.57
C ARG A 69 20.05 -4.91 -1.02
N ILE A 70 19.81 -4.00 -0.09
CA ILE A 70 19.19 -2.69 -0.39
C ILE A 70 20.12 -1.84 -1.27
N GLU A 71 21.43 -1.98 -1.11
CA GLU A 71 22.45 -1.24 -1.87
C GLU A 71 22.50 -1.59 -3.37
N ASP A 72 21.96 -2.75 -3.75
CA ASP A 72 21.88 -3.19 -5.13
C ASP A 72 20.68 -2.58 -5.86
N PHE A 73 19.66 -2.14 -5.10
CA PHE A 73 18.51 -1.46 -5.65
C PHE A 73 18.82 0.01 -5.93
N LYS A 74 18.79 0.39 -7.21
CA LYS A 74 18.95 1.77 -7.67
C LYS A 74 17.67 2.16 -8.42
N PRO A 75 16.74 2.88 -7.76
CA PRO A 75 15.47 3.23 -8.38
C PRO A 75 15.67 4.01 -9.68
N VAL A 76 14.92 3.64 -10.71
CA VAL A 76 14.82 4.36 -11.98
C VAL A 76 13.35 4.66 -12.22
N PRO A 77 12.83 5.79 -11.69
CA PRO A 77 11.41 6.11 -11.80
C PRO A 77 11.02 6.42 -13.24
N ASN A 78 9.90 5.86 -13.69
CA ASN A 78 9.24 6.28 -14.91
C ASN A 78 8.58 7.65 -14.69
N THR A 79 9.16 8.71 -15.26
CA THR A 79 8.70 10.09 -15.05
C THR A 79 7.30 10.38 -15.60
N ASP A 80 6.72 9.49 -16.41
CA ASP A 80 5.35 9.62 -16.87
C ASP A 80 4.32 9.24 -15.78
N GLU A 81 4.74 8.50 -14.75
CA GLU A 81 3.89 7.88 -13.74
C GLU A 81 4.34 8.17 -12.29
N VAL A 82 5.64 8.34 -12.07
CA VAL A 82 6.26 8.45 -10.74
C VAL A 82 7.03 9.77 -10.61
N ASP A 83 6.59 10.61 -9.67
CA ASP A 83 7.25 11.88 -9.36
C ASP A 83 8.44 11.72 -8.39
N ALA A 84 8.36 10.78 -7.43
CA ALA A 84 9.39 10.56 -6.42
C ALA A 84 9.35 9.12 -5.88
N VAL A 85 10.52 8.61 -5.48
CA VAL A 85 10.66 7.30 -4.80
C VAL A 85 11.41 7.54 -3.48
N PHE A 86 10.86 7.02 -2.39
CA PHE A 86 11.44 7.14 -1.05
C PHE A 86 11.13 5.89 -0.22
N ASP A 87 11.95 5.64 0.80
CA ASP A 87 11.68 4.62 1.81
C ASP A 87 11.27 5.25 3.15
N VAL A 88 10.62 4.45 3.99
CA VAL A 88 10.15 4.85 5.32
C VAL A 88 10.33 3.68 6.29
N PRO A 89 10.72 3.89 7.56
CA PRO A 89 10.82 2.82 8.53
C PRO A 89 9.47 2.15 8.75
N LEU A 90 9.35 0.85 8.44
CA LEU A 90 8.08 0.11 8.58
C LEU A 90 7.50 0.17 10.01
N GLU A 91 8.35 0.27 11.03
CA GLU A 91 7.88 0.35 12.44
C GLU A 91 7.10 1.65 12.74
N MET A 92 7.26 2.69 11.91
CA MET A 92 6.52 3.96 12.04
C MET A 92 5.01 3.73 12.04
N PHE A 93 4.52 2.75 11.27
CA PHE A 93 3.08 2.47 11.13
C PHE A 93 2.47 1.74 12.33
N LEU A 94 3.24 1.53 13.41
CA LEU A 94 2.75 1.00 14.68
C LEU A 94 2.77 2.05 15.81
N LYS A 95 3.22 3.26 15.51
CA LYS A 95 3.52 4.31 16.48
C LYS A 95 2.58 5.50 16.34
N GLU A 96 2.27 6.14 17.45
CA GLU A 96 1.42 7.34 17.48
C GLU A 96 2.21 8.61 17.08
N GLU A 97 3.54 8.54 17.09
CA GLU A 97 4.38 9.63 16.60
C GLU A 97 4.14 9.88 15.11
N ASN A 98 3.85 11.14 14.75
CA ASN A 98 3.53 11.58 13.39
C ASN A 98 2.26 10.92 12.79
N HIS A 99 1.44 10.28 13.62
CA HIS A 99 0.16 9.71 13.25
C HIS A 99 -0.99 10.63 13.64
N ARG A 100 -1.96 10.78 12.74
CA ARG A 100 -3.29 11.32 13.06
C ARG A 100 -4.36 10.41 12.47
N CYS A 101 -5.52 10.44 13.10
CA CYS A 101 -6.68 9.67 12.68
C CYS A 101 -7.88 10.58 12.50
N GLU A 102 -8.60 10.43 11.38
CA GLU A 102 -9.85 11.12 11.13
C GLU A 102 -10.97 10.09 10.93
N GLU A 103 -12.10 10.26 11.60
CA GLU A 103 -13.27 9.45 11.31
C GLU A 103 -13.87 9.86 9.96
N ARG A 104 -14.14 8.87 9.11
CA ARG A 104 -14.79 9.04 7.80
C ARG A 104 -15.93 8.06 7.68
N GLU A 105 -16.84 8.35 6.75
CA GLU A 105 -17.97 7.48 6.42
C GLU A 105 -17.87 7.05 4.95
N TRP A 106 -18.03 5.76 4.69
CA TRP A 106 -18.12 5.20 3.35
C TRP A 106 -19.25 4.18 3.29
N MET A 107 -20.22 4.39 2.39
CA MET A 107 -21.43 3.55 2.27
C MET A 107 -22.19 3.37 3.61
N GLY A 108 -22.25 4.41 4.45
CA GLY A 108 -22.87 4.35 5.78
C GLY A 108 -22.03 3.69 6.87
N TRP A 109 -20.81 3.22 6.54
CA TRP A 109 -19.88 2.64 7.48
C TRP A 109 -18.84 3.66 7.93
N LYS A 110 -18.72 3.85 9.24
CA LYS A 110 -17.64 4.64 9.82
C LYS A 110 -16.33 3.86 9.80
N TYR A 111 -15.24 4.53 9.45
CA TYR A 111 -13.89 3.97 9.48
C TYR A 111 -12.87 5.03 9.92
N ALA A 112 -11.76 4.57 10.49
CA ALA A 112 -10.59 5.41 10.74
C ALA A 112 -9.78 5.62 9.45
N LEU A 113 -9.65 6.88 9.04
CA LEU A 113 -8.67 7.30 8.05
C LEU A 113 -7.36 7.59 8.78
N HIS A 114 -6.36 6.73 8.60
CA HIS A 114 -5.03 6.92 9.17
C HIS A 114 -4.19 7.81 8.24
N LEU A 115 -3.47 8.76 8.84
CA LEU A 115 -2.56 9.66 8.16
C LEU A 115 -1.23 9.73 8.90
N PHE A 116 -0.13 9.62 8.17
CA PHE A 116 1.23 9.65 8.68
C PHE A 116 2.03 10.71 7.92
N ASP A 117 2.60 11.67 8.62
CA ASP A 117 3.56 12.60 8.02
C ASP A 117 4.97 12.01 8.11
N PHE A 118 5.67 11.99 6.99
CA PHE A 118 7.06 11.55 6.92
C PHE A 118 7.93 12.62 6.29
N GLU A 119 8.96 13.06 7.02
CA GLU A 119 9.97 13.98 6.51
C GLU A 119 11.14 13.17 5.96
N SER A 120 11.41 13.32 4.66
CA SER A 120 12.56 12.74 3.98
C SER A 120 13.47 13.84 3.41
N GLU A 121 14.63 13.46 2.89
CA GLU A 121 15.53 14.38 2.20
C GLU A 121 14.89 15.06 0.98
N GLN A 122 13.82 14.47 0.43
CA GLN A 122 13.08 14.96 -0.74
C GLN A 122 11.89 15.86 -0.35
N GLY A 123 11.57 15.98 0.94
CA GLY A 123 10.46 16.80 1.45
C GLY A 123 9.53 16.04 2.38
N ILE A 124 8.35 16.63 2.63
CA ILE A 124 7.34 16.04 3.50
C ILE A 124 6.34 15.25 2.66
N PHE A 125 6.18 13.98 2.99
CA PHE A 125 5.24 13.06 2.36
C PHE A 125 4.10 12.74 3.33
N LEU A 126 2.88 12.74 2.80
CA LEU A 126 1.69 12.32 3.53
C LEU A 126 1.32 10.90 3.08
N ILE A 127 1.44 9.93 3.99
CA ILE A 127 1.09 8.53 3.76
C ILE A 127 -0.24 8.27 4.44
N TRP A 128 -1.29 7.97 3.67
CA TRP A 128 -2.65 7.94 4.20
C TRP A 128 -3.54 6.93 3.50
N GLY A 129 -4.73 6.72 4.05
CA GLY A 129 -5.80 5.95 3.40
C GLY A 129 -5.41 4.49 3.13
N PHE A 130 -5.58 4.08 1.88
CA PHE A 130 -5.40 2.68 1.47
C PHE A 130 -3.96 2.19 1.67
N THR A 131 -2.98 3.00 1.27
CA THR A 131 -1.55 2.73 1.45
C THR A 131 -1.21 2.57 2.93
N ALA A 132 -1.68 3.49 3.78
CA ALA A 132 -1.44 3.42 5.22
C ALA A 132 -2.03 2.15 5.86
N ASN A 133 -3.21 1.71 5.46
CA ASN A 133 -3.83 0.49 5.97
C ASN A 133 -3.01 -0.78 5.64
N ILE A 134 -2.48 -0.85 4.41
CA ILE A 134 -1.59 -1.96 4.02
C ILE A 134 -0.31 -1.92 4.86
N LEU A 135 0.27 -0.75 5.09
CA LEU A 135 1.50 -0.58 5.88
C LEU A 135 1.29 -0.95 7.36
N ILE A 136 0.19 -0.52 7.97
CA ILE A 136 -0.19 -0.91 9.34
C ILE A 136 -0.29 -2.43 9.45
N ARG A 137 -1.01 -3.07 8.51
CA ARG A 137 -1.18 -4.52 8.50
C ARG A 137 0.14 -5.25 8.31
N THR A 138 0.95 -4.82 7.34
CA THR A 138 2.26 -5.38 7.06
C THR A 138 3.18 -5.28 8.28
N ALA A 139 3.27 -4.09 8.88
CA ALA A 139 4.07 -3.86 10.07
C ALA A 139 3.60 -4.73 11.24
N SER A 140 2.29 -4.88 11.43
CA SER A 140 1.74 -5.70 12.51
C SER A 140 2.11 -7.18 12.37
N ILE A 141 2.09 -7.70 11.14
CA ILE A 141 2.51 -9.08 10.84
C ILE A 141 4.02 -9.24 11.07
N VAL A 142 4.82 -8.35 10.48
CA VAL A 142 6.29 -8.45 10.51
C VAL A 142 6.84 -8.32 11.93
N TYR A 143 6.35 -7.35 12.70
CA TYR A 143 6.82 -7.11 14.08
C TYR A 143 6.06 -7.91 15.13
N GLN A 144 5.01 -8.66 14.76
CA GLN A 144 4.11 -9.37 15.68
C GLN A 144 3.58 -8.47 16.81
N ARG A 145 3.21 -7.24 16.44
CA ARG A 145 2.76 -6.19 17.35
C ARG A 145 1.50 -5.55 16.80
N ILE A 146 0.64 -5.08 17.69
CA ILE A 146 -0.48 -4.21 17.32
C ILE A 146 -0.03 -2.74 17.35
N PRO A 147 -0.66 -1.85 16.57
CA PRO A 147 -0.39 -0.42 16.65
C PRO A 147 -0.72 0.14 18.04
N SER A 148 -0.02 1.21 18.43
CA SER A 148 -0.29 1.92 19.69
C SER A 148 -1.56 2.78 19.65
N PHE A 149 -2.18 2.91 18.47
CA PHE A 149 -3.42 3.65 18.22
C PHE A 149 -4.57 2.71 17.85
N SER A 150 -5.80 3.19 17.99
CA SER A 150 -6.99 2.39 17.67
C SER A 150 -7.16 2.21 16.17
N GLU A 151 -7.08 0.98 15.70
CA GLU A 151 -7.52 0.57 14.37
C GLU A 151 -9.06 0.49 14.37
N HIS A 152 -9.76 1.60 14.15
CA HIS A 152 -11.22 1.55 13.91
C HIS A 152 -11.46 1.03 12.48
N LEU A 153 -11.15 -0.25 12.28
CA LEU A 153 -11.42 -0.96 11.05
C LEU A 153 -12.94 -1.07 10.88
N PRO A 154 -13.48 -0.79 9.68
CA PRO A 154 -14.88 -1.10 9.41
C PRO A 154 -15.09 -2.60 9.66
N ASN A 155 -16.22 -2.98 10.24
CA ASN A 155 -16.53 -4.37 10.50
C ASN A 155 -16.60 -5.14 9.15
N PHE A 156 -15.50 -5.76 8.76
CA PHE A 156 -15.37 -6.45 7.47
C PHE A 156 -16.34 -7.64 7.33
N GLN A 157 -16.89 -8.17 8.44
CA GLN A 157 -17.97 -9.16 8.35
C GLN A 157 -19.26 -8.55 7.81
N GLN A 158 -19.55 -7.30 8.12
CA GLN A 158 -20.70 -6.58 7.56
C GLN A 158 -20.44 -6.19 6.10
N LEU A 159 -19.21 -5.82 5.75
CA LEU A 159 -18.82 -5.55 4.36
C LEU A 159 -18.92 -6.80 3.49
N GLN A 160 -18.38 -7.94 3.97
CA GLN A 160 -18.44 -9.22 3.27
C GLN A 160 -19.89 -9.73 3.14
N ARG A 161 -20.74 -9.52 4.16
CA ARG A 161 -22.18 -9.79 4.06
C ARG A 161 -22.89 -8.86 3.07
N ALA A 162 -22.53 -7.58 3.02
CA ALA A 162 -23.10 -6.63 2.07
C ALA A 162 -22.71 -6.97 0.63
N LEU A 163 -21.44 -7.29 0.39
CA LEU A 163 -20.94 -7.73 -0.92
C LEU A 163 -21.55 -9.06 -1.38
N ASN A 164 -21.80 -9.98 -0.45
CA ASN A 164 -22.46 -11.26 -0.74
C ASN A 164 -24.00 -11.16 -0.90
N ASN A 165 -24.59 -9.99 -0.62
CA ASN A 165 -26.04 -9.73 -0.69
C ASN A 165 -26.41 -8.77 -1.83
N VAL A 166 -25.48 -8.43 -2.72
CA VAL A 166 -25.82 -7.71 -3.96
C VAL A 166 -26.42 -8.75 -4.94
N PRO A 167 -27.66 -8.53 -5.45
CA PRO A 167 -28.36 -9.50 -6.29
C PRO A 167 -27.70 -9.74 -7.64
#